data_AF-F8KR13-F1
#
_entry.id   AF-F8KR13-F1
#
_cell.length_a   1.000
_cell.length_b   1.000
_cell.length_c   1.000
_cell.angle_alpha   90.00
_cell.angle_beta   90.00
_cell.angle_gamma   90.00
#
_symmetry.space_group_name_H-M   'P 1'
#
loop_
_entity.id
_entity.type
_entity.pdbx_description
1 polymer ?
#
loop_
_entity_poly.entity_id
_entity_poly.type
_entity_poly.pdbx_seq_one_letter_code
_entity_poly.pdbx_strand_id
1 'polypeptide(L)'
;MIKKQCEYGISEKEVPLNTLGKLFTTNHAKHVVSSTPKKDIFPPAIANFVKAPLNPNKIDILMINQGMLNASSLDKAYDQCLFERLGRPFEALKAVCPLIIIDEPHRFKKDQKSFKNIKKIEAPWVFRFGATFEGREENLIYRLSALEAFNQNLVKGVQVFTHGLGQHTTPVQLVGANGYEARFKQGDQNFSMGVGDSLSKIHADLNLTLEKISKKSVLISNGLELKIHNSIHPARYHTSLREQMIDQALEEHFKLERKLLSRVDKIKPLLLFFIDDIAGYREGGV
;
A
#
# COMPACT_ATOMS: atom_id res chain seq x y z
N MET A 1 20.67 17.25 -11.67
CA MET A 1 20.22 17.66 -13.01
C MET A 1 19.72 16.45 -13.75
N ILE A 2 18.40 16.29 -13.90
CA ILE A 2 17.82 15.37 -14.87
C ILE A 2 17.48 16.26 -16.07
N LYS A 3 18.44 16.38 -16.99
CA LYS A 3 18.30 17.13 -18.23
C LYS A 3 18.43 16.14 -19.38
N LYS A 4 17.31 15.55 -19.79
CA LYS A 4 17.09 14.98 -21.13
C LYS A 4 15.69 14.35 -21.19
N GLN A 5 14.79 15.01 -21.92
CA GLN A 5 13.95 14.47 -23.00
C GLN A 5 12.57 15.12 -23.02
N CYS A 6 12.48 16.24 -23.74
CA CYS A 6 11.30 16.64 -24.48
C CYS A 6 11.79 17.21 -25.83
N GLU A 7 11.91 16.36 -26.85
CA GLU A 7 12.29 16.77 -28.22
C GLU A 7 11.21 17.60 -28.94
N TYR A 8 10.06 17.82 -28.29
CA TYR A 8 8.94 18.58 -28.86
C TYR A 8 8.56 19.75 -27.96
N GLY A 9 9.24 20.89 -28.16
CA GLY A 9 8.63 22.24 -28.12
C GLY A 9 7.99 22.76 -26.83
N ILE A 10 8.05 22.08 -25.69
CA ILE A 10 7.69 22.68 -24.41
C ILE A 10 8.94 23.36 -23.87
N SER A 11 8.97 24.70 -23.86
CA SER A 11 10.02 25.41 -23.14
C SER A 11 9.99 24.97 -21.68
N GLU A 12 10.99 24.22 -21.24
CA GLU A 12 11.14 23.82 -19.84
C GLU A 12 11.32 25.10 -19.01
N LYS A 13 10.23 25.59 -18.43
CA LYS A 13 10.29 26.63 -17.42
C LYS A 13 10.53 25.93 -16.09
N GLU A 14 11.74 26.03 -15.56
CA GLU A 14 12.01 25.60 -14.19
C GLU A 14 11.11 26.42 -13.25
N VAL A 15 10.11 25.78 -12.64
CA VAL A 15 9.25 26.39 -11.64
C VAL A 15 9.82 26.04 -10.26
N PRO A 16 10.21 27.03 -9.45
CA PRO A 16 10.66 26.79 -8.08
C PRO A 16 9.62 25.98 -7.28
N LEU A 17 10.09 25.04 -6.45
CA LEU A 17 9.22 24.11 -5.69
C LEU A 17 8.22 24.86 -4.77
N ASN A 18 8.64 26.01 -4.23
CA ASN A 18 7.82 26.90 -3.41
C ASN A 18 6.69 27.59 -4.20
N THR A 19 6.82 27.69 -5.52
CA THR A 19 5.79 28.21 -6.42
C THR A 19 4.86 27.09 -6.87
N LEU A 20 5.37 25.87 -7.08
CA LEU A 20 4.55 24.68 -7.39
C LEU A 20 3.46 24.43 -6.34
N GLY A 21 3.80 24.51 -5.04
CA GLY A 21 2.82 24.34 -3.97
C GLY A 21 1.69 25.38 -3.96
N LYS A 22 1.88 26.54 -4.60
CA LYS A 22 0.87 27.61 -4.71
C LYS A 22 -0.04 27.46 -5.93
N LEU A 23 0.37 26.64 -6.90
CA LEU A 23 -0.39 26.36 -8.12
C LEU A 23 -1.49 25.33 -7.88
N PHE A 24 -1.35 24.43 -6.90
CA PHE A 24 -2.29 23.33 -6.69
C PHE A 24 -3.25 23.60 -5.53
N THR A 25 -4.54 23.36 -5.78
CA THR A 25 -5.56 23.28 -4.72
C THR A 25 -6.00 21.82 -4.60
N THR A 26 -5.56 21.15 -3.53
CA THR A 26 -5.79 19.71 -3.35
C THR A 26 -6.97 19.43 -2.44
N ASN A 27 -7.96 18.71 -2.95
CA ASN A 27 -9.12 18.21 -2.21
C ASN A 27 -8.92 16.72 -1.92
N HIS A 28 -8.87 16.33 -0.64
CA HIS A 28 -8.68 14.93 -0.25
C HIS A 28 -10.01 14.28 0.15
N ALA A 29 -10.50 13.36 -0.68
CA ALA A 29 -11.65 12.52 -0.37
C ALA A 29 -11.17 11.19 0.24
N LYS A 30 -11.42 11.00 1.53
CA LYS A 30 -11.14 9.76 2.27
C LYS A 30 -12.40 9.18 2.89
N HIS A 31 -12.45 7.85 2.96
CA HIS A 31 -13.60 7.14 3.52
C HIS A 31 -13.48 7.17 5.03
N VAL A 32 -14.32 8.00 5.65
CA VAL A 32 -14.40 8.10 7.10
C VAL A 32 -15.45 7.09 7.57
N VAL A 33 -15.01 6.02 8.22
CA VAL A 33 -15.91 5.10 8.93
C VAL A 33 -16.13 5.71 10.32
N SER A 34 -17.18 6.51 10.49
CA SER A 34 -17.57 7.01 11.81
C SER A 34 -18.67 6.14 12.42
N SER A 35 -18.52 5.78 13.69
CA SER A 35 -19.47 4.99 14.48
C SER A 35 -20.73 5.76 14.93
N THR A 36 -20.81 7.06 14.63
CA THR A 36 -21.94 7.93 15.00
C THR A 36 -22.76 8.31 13.76
N PRO A 37 -24.10 8.29 13.84
CA PRO A 37 -24.97 8.70 12.73
C PRO A 37 -24.87 10.22 12.57
N LYS A 38 -24.02 10.68 11.64
CA LYS A 38 -24.01 12.07 11.20
C LYS A 38 -25.07 12.26 10.12
N LYS A 39 -25.63 13.47 10.07
CA LYS A 39 -26.49 13.93 8.96
C LYS A 39 -25.84 13.55 7.62
N ASP A 40 -26.68 13.13 6.68
CA ASP A 40 -26.27 12.82 5.30
C ASP A 40 -25.77 14.08 4.60
N ILE A 41 -24.46 14.31 4.68
CA ILE A 41 -23.81 15.50 4.11
C ILE A 41 -23.12 15.11 2.81
N PHE A 42 -23.31 15.94 1.78
CA PHE A 42 -22.60 15.80 0.51
C PHE A 42 -21.09 15.85 0.75
N PRO A 43 -20.27 14.92 0.19
CA PRO A 43 -18.84 14.87 0.47
C PRO A 43 -18.13 16.22 0.24
N PRO A 44 -17.57 16.87 1.30
CA PRO A 44 -17.06 18.24 1.19
C PRO A 44 -15.91 18.40 0.19
N ALA A 45 -14.99 17.43 0.13
CA ALA A 45 -13.88 17.46 -0.82
C ALA A 45 -14.36 17.47 -2.28
N ILE A 46 -15.46 16.78 -2.58
CA ILE A 46 -16.05 16.75 -3.93
C ILE A 46 -16.79 18.05 -4.19
N ALA A 47 -17.57 18.53 -3.21
CA ALA A 47 -18.24 19.82 -3.33
C ALA A 47 -17.26 20.97 -3.60
N ASN A 48 -16.14 21.00 -2.88
CA ASN A 48 -15.09 22.01 -3.05
C ASN A 48 -14.43 21.91 -4.43
N PHE A 49 -14.09 20.70 -4.88
CA PHE A 49 -13.51 20.47 -6.20
C PHE A 49 -14.47 20.91 -7.32
N VAL A 50 -15.75 20.53 -7.22
CA VAL A 50 -16.77 20.85 -8.23
C VAL A 50 -17.13 22.34 -8.24
N LYS A 51 -17.11 23.00 -7.08
CA LYS A 51 -17.39 24.45 -6.94
C LYS A 51 -16.17 25.34 -7.13
N ALA A 52 -14.99 24.77 -7.39
CA ALA A 52 -13.77 25.55 -7.54
C ALA A 52 -13.95 26.56 -8.69
N PRO A 53 -13.71 27.86 -8.46
CA PRO A 53 -13.86 28.86 -9.50
C PRO A 53 -12.76 28.69 -10.55
N LEU A 54 -13.09 28.93 -11.81
CA LEU A 54 -12.11 28.98 -12.89
C LEU A 54 -11.03 30.01 -12.56
N ASN A 55 -9.79 29.53 -12.41
CA ASN A 55 -8.64 30.37 -12.11
C ASN A 55 -7.46 29.96 -13.00
N PRO A 56 -6.99 30.82 -13.91
CA PRO A 56 -5.90 30.47 -14.84
C PRO A 56 -4.56 30.23 -14.14
N ASN A 57 -4.42 30.66 -12.89
CA ASN A 57 -3.21 30.52 -12.09
C ASN A 57 -3.30 29.37 -11.07
N LYS A 58 -4.36 28.55 -11.12
CA LYS A 58 -4.53 27.40 -10.23
C LYS A 58 -4.95 26.14 -10.97
N ILE A 59 -4.56 25.01 -10.41
CA ILE A 59 -4.94 23.67 -10.83
C ILE A 59 -5.63 23.01 -9.64
N ASP A 60 -6.91 22.72 -9.78
CA ASP A 60 -7.68 21.98 -8.78
C ASP A 60 -7.49 20.48 -8.96
N ILE A 61 -7.13 19.79 -7.87
CA ILE A 61 -6.88 18.34 -7.88
C ILE A 61 -7.78 17.68 -6.84
N LEU A 62 -8.52 16.66 -7.25
CA LEU A 62 -9.24 15.77 -6.34
C LEU A 62 -8.45 14.47 -6.15
N MET A 63 -7.92 14.26 -4.94
CA MET A 63 -7.31 13.00 -4.55
C MET A 63 -8.35 12.10 -3.88
N ILE A 64 -8.64 10.97 -4.53
CA ILE A 64 -9.62 9.98 -4.06
C ILE A 64 -8.98 8.60 -3.97
N ASN A 65 -9.26 7.87 -2.89
CA ASN A 65 -8.80 6.48 -2.75
C ASN A 65 -9.88 5.48 -3.21
N GLN A 66 -9.47 4.22 -3.40
CA GLN A 66 -10.37 3.14 -3.83
C GLN A 66 -11.55 2.93 -2.87
N GLY A 67 -11.35 3.15 -1.57
CA GLY A 67 -12.42 3.03 -0.56
C GLY A 67 -13.54 4.05 -0.80
N MET A 68 -13.19 5.32 -0.99
CA MET A 68 -14.17 6.37 -1.31
C MET A 68 -14.84 6.15 -2.63
N LEU A 69 -14.08 5.80 -3.65
CA LEU A 69 -14.60 5.52 -4.98
C LEU A 69 -15.70 4.44 -4.96
N ASN A 70 -15.64 3.50 -4.02
CA ASN A 70 -16.62 2.42 -3.87
C ASN A 70 -17.73 2.71 -2.84
N ALA A 71 -17.67 3.84 -2.14
CA ALA A 71 -18.62 4.22 -1.11
C ALA A 71 -19.99 4.52 -1.71
N SER A 72 -21.06 4.14 -0.99
CA SER A 72 -22.44 4.47 -1.39
C SER A 72 -22.70 5.98 -1.41
N SER A 73 -21.92 6.75 -0.62
CA SER A 73 -21.99 8.21 -0.60
C SER A 73 -21.73 8.86 -1.96
N LEU A 74 -21.02 8.22 -2.89
CA LEU A 74 -20.81 8.79 -4.24
C LEU A 74 -21.99 8.61 -5.20
N ASP A 75 -22.83 7.60 -4.95
CA ASP A 75 -23.95 7.20 -5.83
C ASP A 75 -25.30 7.63 -5.25
N LYS A 76 -25.32 8.15 -4.01
CA LYS A 76 -26.49 8.61 -3.29
C LYS A 76 -26.89 10.02 -3.73
N ALA A 77 -28.20 10.28 -3.77
CA ALA A 77 -28.74 11.63 -3.91
C ALA A 77 -28.79 12.34 -2.54
N TYR A 78 -28.37 13.58 -2.51
CA TYR A 78 -28.40 14.46 -1.34
C TYR A 78 -29.38 15.61 -1.56
N ASP A 79 -29.98 16.10 -0.48
CA ASP A 79 -30.83 17.31 -0.51
C ASP A 79 -30.02 18.55 -0.94
N GLN A 80 -28.73 18.57 -0.62
CA GLN A 80 -27.81 19.58 -1.11
C GLN A 80 -27.49 19.32 -2.59
N CYS A 81 -28.05 20.15 -3.47
CA CYS A 81 -27.65 20.22 -4.88
C CYS A 81 -26.50 21.21 -5.08
N LEU A 82 -25.43 20.80 -5.76
CA LEU A 82 -24.45 21.73 -6.30
C LEU A 82 -25.02 22.34 -7.59
N PHE A 83 -24.84 23.65 -7.78
CA PHE A 83 -25.37 24.38 -8.94
C PHE A 83 -26.87 24.11 -9.18
N GLU A 84 -27.65 23.99 -8.09
CA GLU A 84 -29.10 23.78 -8.06
C GLU A 84 -29.63 22.48 -8.71
N ARG A 85 -28.76 21.68 -9.35
CA ARG A 85 -29.18 20.51 -10.14
C ARG A 85 -28.38 19.24 -9.84
N LEU A 86 -27.17 19.35 -9.28
CA LEU A 86 -26.26 18.23 -9.09
C LEU A 86 -26.33 17.73 -7.64
N GLY A 87 -27.32 16.88 -7.36
CA GLY A 87 -27.53 16.26 -6.04
C GLY A 87 -26.75 14.97 -5.81
N ARG A 88 -26.10 14.42 -6.84
CA ARG A 88 -25.32 13.16 -6.77
C ARG A 88 -23.84 13.42 -7.06
N PRO A 89 -22.90 12.91 -6.24
CA PRO A 89 -21.47 13.17 -6.47
C PRO A 89 -20.91 12.65 -7.80
N PHE A 90 -21.31 11.47 -8.29
CA PHE A 90 -20.86 11.01 -9.61
C PHE A 90 -21.33 11.92 -10.75
N GLU A 91 -22.57 12.40 -10.69
CA GLU A 91 -23.10 13.36 -11.68
C GLU A 91 -22.37 14.70 -11.58
N ALA A 92 -22.08 15.16 -10.36
CA ALA A 92 -21.32 16.38 -10.13
C ALA A 92 -19.89 16.29 -10.67
N LEU A 93 -19.21 15.15 -10.47
CA LEU A 93 -17.87 14.92 -11.03
C LEU A 93 -17.90 14.84 -12.55
N LYS A 94 -18.89 14.16 -13.13
CA LYS A 94 -19.09 14.08 -14.58
C LYS A 94 -19.28 15.46 -15.21
N ALA A 95 -20.05 16.33 -14.56
CA ALA A 95 -20.31 17.69 -15.06
C ALA A 95 -19.06 18.57 -15.18
N VAL A 96 -17.98 18.26 -14.44
CA VAL A 96 -16.70 18.99 -14.49
C VAL A 96 -15.80 18.52 -15.65
N CYS A 97 -16.15 17.42 -16.33
CA CYS A 97 -15.35 16.82 -17.42
C CYS A 97 -13.86 16.63 -17.04
N PRO A 98 -13.56 15.91 -15.94
CA PRO A 98 -12.21 15.89 -15.36
C PRO A 98 -11.24 15.05 -16.20
N LEU A 99 -9.95 15.37 -16.11
CA LEU A 99 -8.88 14.46 -16.47
C LEU A 99 -8.61 13.52 -15.28
N ILE A 100 -8.63 12.20 -15.52
CA ILE A 100 -8.39 11.21 -14.47
C ILE A 100 -6.96 10.66 -14.56
N ILE A 101 -6.29 10.59 -13.42
CA ILE A 101 -5.01 9.90 -13.25
C ILE A 101 -5.23 8.70 -12.33
N ILE A 102 -4.82 7.51 -12.77
CA ILE A 102 -4.85 6.28 -11.98
C ILE A 102 -3.41 5.89 -11.65
N ASP A 103 -3.10 5.91 -10.36
CA ASP A 103 -1.88 5.37 -9.80
C ASP A 103 -2.04 3.86 -9.53
N GLU A 104 -1.03 3.08 -9.87
CA GLU A 104 -1.00 1.61 -9.75
C GLU A 104 -2.22 0.90 -10.37
N PRO A 105 -2.40 0.96 -11.71
CA PRO A 105 -3.60 0.50 -12.41
C PRO A 105 -3.91 -0.98 -12.24
N HIS A 106 -2.93 -1.83 -11.90
CA HIS A 106 -3.17 -3.25 -11.59
C HIS A 106 -4.15 -3.45 -10.41
N ARG A 107 -4.28 -2.45 -9.52
CA ARG A 107 -5.25 -2.41 -8.41
C ARG A 107 -6.69 -2.15 -8.84
N PHE A 108 -6.92 -1.75 -10.10
CA PHE A 108 -8.22 -1.36 -10.66
C PHE A 108 -8.57 -2.28 -11.84
N LYS A 109 -8.84 -3.56 -11.57
CA LYS A 109 -9.19 -4.53 -12.63
C LYS A 109 -10.55 -4.20 -13.26
N LYS A 110 -10.73 -4.51 -14.55
CA LYS A 110 -11.91 -4.08 -15.34
C LYS A 110 -13.25 -4.60 -14.79
N ASP A 111 -13.21 -5.78 -14.17
CA ASP A 111 -14.33 -6.47 -13.54
C ASP A 111 -14.70 -5.90 -12.16
N GLN A 112 -13.77 -5.19 -11.50
CA GLN A 112 -13.96 -4.66 -10.17
C GLN A 112 -14.91 -3.45 -10.13
N LYS A 113 -15.63 -3.30 -9.01
CA LYS A 113 -16.51 -2.16 -8.73
C LYS A 113 -15.81 -0.81 -8.92
N SER A 114 -14.55 -0.70 -8.50
CA SER A 114 -13.76 0.52 -8.62
C SER A 114 -13.65 1.00 -10.07
N PHE A 115 -13.33 0.11 -11.01
CA PHE A 115 -13.18 0.48 -12.42
C PHE A 115 -14.52 0.87 -13.05
N LYS A 116 -15.60 0.16 -12.70
CA LYS A 116 -16.97 0.53 -13.12
C LYS A 116 -17.37 1.92 -12.60
N ASN A 117 -17.00 2.25 -11.36
CA ASN A 117 -17.25 3.56 -10.77
C ASN A 117 -16.42 4.68 -11.41
N ILE A 118 -15.17 4.41 -11.81
CA ILE A 118 -14.38 5.37 -12.61
C ILE A 118 -15.09 5.66 -13.94
N LYS A 119 -15.62 4.64 -14.60
CA LYS A 119 -16.37 4.82 -15.86
C LYS A 119 -17.61 5.72 -15.72
N LYS A 120 -18.27 5.74 -14.57
CA LYS A 120 -19.44 6.62 -14.32
C LYS A 120 -19.11 8.11 -14.41
N ILE A 121 -17.84 8.47 -14.18
CA ILE A 121 -17.38 9.86 -14.25
C ILE A 121 -17.33 10.34 -15.71
N GLU A 122 -17.26 9.42 -16.69
CA GLU A 122 -17.21 9.72 -18.13
C GLU A 122 -16.14 10.78 -18.48
N ALA A 123 -14.96 10.63 -17.88
CA ALA A 123 -13.83 11.50 -18.14
C ALA A 123 -13.37 11.39 -19.62
N PRO A 124 -13.08 12.51 -20.29
CA PRO A 124 -12.57 12.50 -21.66
C PRO A 124 -11.20 11.82 -21.78
N TRP A 125 -10.37 11.92 -20.74
CA TRP A 125 -9.03 11.34 -20.71
C TRP A 125 -8.75 10.63 -19.38
N VAL A 126 -8.19 9.43 -19.48
CA VAL A 126 -7.76 8.63 -18.33
C VAL A 126 -6.31 8.19 -18.54
N PHE A 127 -5.40 8.73 -17.75
CA PHE A 127 -3.99 8.35 -17.75
C PHE A 127 -3.72 7.32 -16.64
N ARG A 128 -2.97 6.27 -16.95
CA ARG A 128 -2.63 5.19 -16.03
C ARG A 128 -1.12 5.13 -15.86
N PHE A 129 -0.63 5.25 -14.63
CA PHE A 129 0.79 5.21 -14.31
C PHE A 129 1.07 4.03 -13.38
N GLY A 130 2.01 3.17 -13.76
CA GLY A 130 2.45 2.08 -12.90
C GLY A 130 3.52 1.22 -13.57
N ALA A 131 4.07 0.28 -12.81
CA ALA A 131 5.04 -0.69 -13.31
C ALA A 131 4.37 -1.98 -13.81
N THR A 132 3.16 -2.26 -13.33
CA THR A 132 2.45 -3.52 -13.60
C THR A 132 1.12 -3.24 -14.30
N PHE A 133 0.98 -3.76 -15.52
CA PHE A 133 -0.26 -3.66 -16.32
C PHE A 133 -0.89 -5.03 -16.63
N GLU A 134 -0.20 -6.14 -16.34
CA GLU A 134 -0.67 -7.52 -16.56
C GLU A 134 -1.21 -7.77 -17.99
N GLY A 135 -0.58 -7.18 -19.03
CA GLY A 135 -1.04 -7.32 -20.42
C GLY A 135 -2.31 -6.52 -20.75
N ARG A 136 -2.69 -5.54 -19.91
CA ARG A 136 -3.90 -4.71 -20.04
C ARG A 136 -3.59 -3.26 -20.42
N GLU A 137 -2.48 -3.07 -21.11
CA GLU A 137 -2.18 -1.85 -21.84
C GLU A 137 -3.29 -1.61 -22.89
N GLU A 138 -3.65 -0.35 -23.10
CA GLU A 138 -4.63 0.02 -24.13
C GLU A 138 -3.90 0.86 -25.18
N ASN A 139 -3.73 2.16 -24.90
CA ASN A 139 -2.91 3.06 -25.70
C ASN A 139 -1.59 3.31 -24.97
N LEU A 140 -0.58 2.48 -25.21
CA LEU A 140 0.74 2.63 -24.58
C LEU A 140 1.48 3.83 -25.18
N ILE A 141 1.58 4.92 -24.43
CA ILE A 141 2.26 6.16 -24.86
C ILE A 141 3.77 6.10 -24.57
N TYR A 142 4.15 5.54 -23.42
CA TYR A 142 5.53 5.50 -22.97
C TYR A 142 5.78 4.28 -22.09
N ARG A 143 6.98 3.70 -22.17
CA ARG A 143 7.43 2.61 -21.30
C ARG A 143 8.90 2.80 -20.97
N LEU A 144 9.21 2.80 -19.67
CA LEU A 144 10.56 2.65 -19.13
C LEU A 144 10.59 1.37 -18.30
N SER A 145 11.25 0.34 -18.80
CA SER A 145 11.33 -0.96 -18.13
C SER A 145 12.32 -0.95 -16.96
N ALA A 146 12.16 -1.91 -16.04
CA ALA A 146 13.09 -2.07 -14.92
C ALA A 146 14.54 -2.34 -15.39
N LEU A 147 14.71 -3.10 -16.48
CA LEU A 147 16.02 -3.36 -17.06
C LEU A 147 16.64 -2.10 -17.66
N GLU A 148 15.86 -1.29 -18.38
CA GLU A 148 16.33 0.00 -18.92
C GLU A 148 16.70 0.97 -17.80
N ALA A 149 15.86 1.08 -16.77
CA ALA A 149 16.14 1.94 -15.61
C ALA A 149 17.42 1.52 -14.87
N PHE A 150 17.67 0.22 -14.74
CA PHE A 150 18.90 -0.32 -14.19
C PHE A 150 20.11 -0.03 -15.09
N ASN A 151 20.03 -0.34 -16.39
CA ASN A 151 21.11 -0.14 -17.35
C ASN A 151 21.47 1.35 -17.54
N GLN A 152 20.51 2.25 -17.37
CA GLN A 152 20.70 3.70 -17.44
C GLN A 152 21.13 4.33 -16.10
N ASN A 153 21.40 3.53 -15.06
CA ASN A 153 21.76 4.00 -13.72
C ASN A 153 20.74 4.96 -13.08
N LEU A 154 19.45 4.81 -13.41
CA LEU A 154 18.36 5.61 -12.83
C LEU A 154 17.92 5.08 -11.46
N VAL A 155 18.26 3.82 -11.16
CA VAL A 155 17.96 3.15 -9.88
C VAL A 155 19.22 2.54 -9.28
N LYS A 156 19.21 2.28 -7.96
CA LYS A 156 20.31 1.61 -7.27
C LYS A 156 20.30 0.11 -7.58
N GLY A 157 21.49 -0.50 -7.63
CA GLY A 157 21.61 -1.95 -7.69
C GLY A 157 21.22 -2.63 -6.38
N VAL A 158 20.88 -3.92 -6.48
CA VAL A 158 20.45 -4.75 -5.34
C VAL A 158 21.57 -5.73 -5.00
N GLN A 159 21.97 -5.74 -3.74
CA GLN A 159 22.84 -6.77 -3.17
C GLN A 159 22.03 -7.59 -2.16
N VAL A 160 22.05 -8.91 -2.30
CA VAL A 160 21.26 -9.82 -1.48
C VAL A 160 22.19 -10.59 -0.53
N PHE A 161 21.85 -10.57 0.75
CA PHE A 161 22.50 -11.38 1.78
C PHE A 161 21.51 -12.46 2.24
N THR A 162 21.89 -13.72 2.10
CA THR A 162 21.04 -14.85 2.47
C THR A 162 21.61 -15.54 3.70
N HIS A 163 20.79 -15.71 4.73
CA HIS A 163 21.09 -16.59 5.85
C HIS A 163 20.37 -17.91 5.65
N GLY A 164 21.11 -19.01 5.78
CA GLY A 164 20.51 -20.34 5.74
C GLY A 164 19.61 -20.53 6.95
N LEU A 165 18.37 -20.95 6.72
CA LEU A 165 17.60 -21.66 7.74
C LEU A 165 18.37 -22.96 7.97
N GLY A 166 18.96 -23.15 9.15
CA GLY A 166 19.62 -24.42 9.52
C GLY A 166 18.69 -25.64 9.33
N GLN A 167 19.22 -26.84 9.60
CA GLN A 167 18.57 -28.13 9.26
C GLN A 167 17.03 -28.11 9.33
N HIS A 168 16.43 -28.53 8.21
CA HIS A 168 15.01 -28.61 7.88
C HIS A 168 14.07 -28.76 9.09
N THR A 169 13.64 -27.63 9.68
CA THR A 169 12.51 -27.67 10.61
C THR A 169 11.24 -27.98 9.83
N THR A 170 10.57 -29.06 10.23
CA THR A 170 9.31 -29.47 9.61
C THR A 170 8.29 -28.34 9.75
N PRO A 171 7.67 -27.88 8.64
CA PRO A 171 6.69 -26.81 8.70
C PRO A 171 5.49 -27.21 9.56
N VAL A 172 4.95 -26.24 10.28
CA VAL A 172 3.68 -26.36 10.99
C VAL A 172 2.58 -25.88 10.05
N GLN A 173 1.72 -26.78 9.60
CA GLN A 173 0.62 -26.48 8.68
C GLN A 173 -0.71 -26.37 9.41
N LEU A 174 -1.53 -25.37 9.10
CA LEU A 174 -2.92 -25.32 9.54
C LEU A 174 -3.75 -26.28 8.68
N VAL A 175 -4.28 -27.36 9.27
CA VAL A 175 -5.07 -28.38 8.55
C VAL A 175 -6.57 -28.20 8.73
N GLY A 176 -7.01 -27.49 9.76
CA GLY A 176 -8.43 -27.20 9.97
C GLY A 176 -8.69 -26.08 10.98
N ALA A 177 -9.84 -25.45 10.86
CA ALA A 177 -10.34 -24.49 11.83
C ALA A 177 -11.87 -24.52 11.83
N ASN A 178 -12.51 -24.43 13.00
CA ASN A 178 -13.98 -24.49 13.12
C ASN A 178 -14.61 -23.24 13.77
N GLY A 179 -13.80 -22.21 14.05
CA GLY A 179 -14.21 -20.97 14.73
C GLY A 179 -13.92 -20.95 16.23
N TYR A 180 -13.66 -22.10 16.85
CA TYR A 180 -13.32 -22.21 18.28
C TYR A 180 -12.00 -22.96 18.50
N GLU A 181 -11.70 -23.92 17.63
CA GLU A 181 -10.52 -24.78 17.65
C GLU A 181 -9.81 -24.71 16.29
N ALA A 182 -8.49 -24.64 16.33
CA ALA A 182 -7.58 -24.74 15.21
C ALA A 182 -6.78 -26.05 15.31
N ARG A 183 -6.61 -26.74 14.18
CA ARG A 183 -5.85 -27.98 14.07
C ARG A 183 -4.62 -27.76 13.22
N PHE A 184 -3.46 -28.04 13.80
CA PHE A 184 -2.16 -27.94 13.15
C PHE A 184 -1.55 -29.32 12.96
N LYS A 185 -0.72 -29.45 11.92
CA LYS A 185 0.06 -30.65 11.63
C LYS A 185 1.53 -30.29 11.50
N GLN A 186 2.40 -31.02 12.20
CA GLN A 186 3.85 -30.94 12.04
C GLN A 186 4.39 -32.34 11.85
N GLY A 187 4.86 -32.66 10.65
CA GLY A 187 5.23 -34.03 10.30
C GLY A 187 4.00 -34.94 10.42
N ASP A 188 4.09 -35.99 11.24
CA ASP A 188 2.98 -36.92 11.51
C ASP A 188 2.15 -36.55 12.75
N GLN A 189 2.55 -35.51 13.49
CA GLN A 189 1.87 -35.09 14.72
C GLN A 189 0.76 -34.07 14.42
N ASN A 190 -0.40 -34.24 15.05
CA ASN A 190 -1.52 -33.32 14.99
C ASN A 190 -1.72 -32.63 16.34
N PHE A 191 -1.98 -31.33 16.32
CA PHE A 191 -2.17 -30.49 17.49
C PHE A 191 -3.47 -29.73 17.39
N SER A 192 -4.25 -29.70 18.47
CA SER A 192 -5.49 -28.95 18.59
C SER A 192 -5.29 -27.78 19.56
N MET A 193 -5.72 -26.59 19.18
CA MET A 193 -5.48 -25.36 19.94
C MET A 193 -6.69 -24.41 19.90
N GLY A 194 -6.96 -23.77 21.03
CA GLY A 194 -7.98 -22.74 21.19
C GLY A 194 -7.41 -21.32 21.10
N VAL A 195 -8.30 -20.32 21.13
CA VAL A 195 -7.89 -18.90 21.23
C VAL A 195 -7.13 -18.69 22.55
N GLY A 196 -6.00 -17.96 22.48
CA GLY A 196 -5.09 -17.70 23.60
C GLY A 196 -3.98 -18.73 23.77
N ASP A 197 -4.04 -19.88 23.08
CA ASP A 197 -2.97 -20.88 23.15
C ASP A 197 -1.69 -20.42 22.43
N SER A 198 -0.54 -20.79 22.99
CA SER A 198 0.78 -20.54 22.41
C SER A 198 1.20 -21.64 21.44
N LEU A 199 1.65 -21.24 20.25
CA LEU A 199 2.25 -22.12 19.22
C LEU A 199 3.56 -22.76 19.69
N SER A 200 4.14 -22.29 20.80
CA SER A 200 5.28 -22.94 21.46
C SER A 200 4.97 -24.36 21.90
N LYS A 201 3.67 -24.70 22.09
CA LYS A 201 3.19 -26.08 22.32
C LYS A 201 3.47 -27.03 21.14
N ILE A 202 3.59 -26.49 19.92
CA ILE A 202 3.94 -27.26 18.72
C ILE A 202 5.46 -27.28 18.54
N HIS A 203 6.09 -26.10 18.60
CA HIS A 203 7.54 -25.98 18.44
C HIS A 203 8.09 -24.81 19.27
N ALA A 204 9.17 -25.02 20.02
CA ALA A 204 9.71 -24.05 20.98
C ALA A 204 9.99 -22.65 20.37
N ASP A 205 10.49 -22.60 19.13
CA ASP A 205 10.76 -21.33 18.42
C ASP A 205 9.52 -20.49 18.08
N LEU A 206 8.32 -21.07 18.12
CA LEU A 206 7.07 -20.38 17.79
C LEU A 206 6.51 -19.67 19.03
N ASN A 207 7.19 -18.64 19.51
CA ASN A 207 6.71 -17.74 20.57
C ASN A 207 5.60 -16.79 20.07
N LEU A 208 4.49 -17.38 19.62
CA LEU A 208 3.35 -16.72 19.01
C LEU A 208 2.06 -17.32 19.58
N THR A 209 1.01 -16.53 19.73
CA THR A 209 -0.27 -16.98 20.30
C THR A 209 -1.42 -16.84 19.29
N LEU A 210 -2.47 -17.64 19.46
CA LEU A 210 -3.67 -17.54 18.62
C LEU A 210 -4.58 -16.43 19.13
N GLU A 211 -4.76 -15.36 18.35
CA GLU A 211 -5.62 -14.23 18.72
C GLU A 211 -7.08 -14.47 18.35
N LYS A 212 -7.32 -15.07 17.17
CA LYS A 212 -8.68 -15.30 16.66
C LYS A 212 -8.74 -16.51 15.76
N ILE A 213 -9.75 -17.35 15.96
CA ILE A 213 -10.03 -18.50 15.11
C ILE A 213 -11.31 -18.24 14.32
N SER A 214 -11.23 -18.37 13.01
CA SER A 214 -12.35 -18.30 12.08
C SER A 214 -12.64 -19.70 11.50
N LYS A 215 -13.71 -19.84 10.72
CA LYS A 215 -14.06 -21.13 10.08
C LYS A 215 -13.04 -21.63 9.05
N LYS A 216 -12.14 -20.77 8.56
CA LYS A 216 -11.18 -21.09 7.49
C LYS A 216 -9.80 -20.47 7.70
N SER A 217 -9.60 -19.77 8.81
CA SER A 217 -8.35 -19.07 9.08
C SER A 217 -8.13 -18.88 10.58
N VAL A 218 -6.89 -18.61 10.94
CA VAL A 218 -6.45 -18.29 12.29
C VAL A 218 -5.58 -17.05 12.23
N LEU A 219 -5.88 -16.06 13.07
CA LEU A 219 -5.05 -14.88 13.30
C LEU A 219 -4.09 -15.16 14.45
N ILE A 220 -2.83 -14.87 14.23
CA ILE A 220 -1.73 -15.05 15.18
C ILE A 220 -1.27 -13.69 15.71
N SER A 221 -0.64 -13.65 16.89
CA SER A 221 -0.18 -12.44 17.57
C SER A 221 0.71 -11.50 16.77
N ASN A 222 1.41 -12.00 15.74
CA ASN A 222 2.19 -11.18 14.81
C ASN A 222 1.34 -10.59 13.66
N GLY A 223 0.01 -10.62 13.77
CA GLY A 223 -0.92 -10.17 12.73
C GLY A 223 -1.00 -11.08 11.50
N LEU A 224 -0.31 -12.23 11.50
CA LEU A 224 -0.37 -13.18 10.39
C LEU A 224 -1.70 -13.94 10.41
N GLU A 225 -2.48 -13.81 9.33
CA GLU A 225 -3.66 -14.65 9.11
C GLU A 225 -3.27 -15.90 8.31
N LEU A 226 -3.25 -17.05 8.99
CA LEU A 226 -3.08 -18.35 8.36
C LEU A 226 -4.42 -18.87 7.84
N LYS A 227 -4.49 -19.17 6.54
CA LYS A 227 -5.60 -19.92 5.95
C LYS A 227 -5.32 -21.42 6.02
N ILE A 228 -6.36 -22.23 5.96
CA ILE A 228 -6.21 -23.70 5.88
C ILE A 228 -5.26 -24.04 4.72
N HIS A 229 -4.35 -24.98 4.98
CA HIS A 229 -3.22 -25.42 4.14
C HIS A 229 -2.00 -24.49 4.10
N ASN A 230 -2.04 -23.32 4.74
CA ASN A 230 -0.83 -22.51 4.92
C ASN A 230 0.08 -23.09 5.99
N SER A 231 1.38 -22.87 5.83
CA SER A 231 2.41 -23.35 6.75
C SER A 231 3.24 -22.22 7.33
N ILE A 232 3.68 -22.41 8.57
CA ILE A 232 4.69 -21.60 9.25
C ILE A 232 5.95 -22.46 9.41
N HIS A 233 7.11 -21.85 9.18
CA HIS A 233 8.40 -22.50 9.42
C HIS A 233 8.99 -22.01 10.75
N PRO A 234 9.14 -22.89 11.76
CA PRO A 234 9.69 -22.50 13.06
C PRO A 234 11.07 -21.83 12.96
N ALA A 235 11.92 -22.29 12.04
CA ALA A 235 13.25 -21.70 11.82
C ALA A 235 13.23 -20.19 11.49
N ARG A 236 12.11 -19.63 10.99
CA ARG A 236 11.99 -18.17 10.77
C ARG A 236 11.91 -17.36 12.07
N TYR A 237 11.55 -18.01 13.16
CA TYR A 237 11.35 -17.40 14.47
C TYR A 237 12.52 -17.68 15.42
N HIS A 238 13.51 -18.47 14.97
CA HIS A 238 14.69 -18.79 15.75
C HIS A 238 15.49 -17.51 16.05
N THR A 239 15.70 -17.22 17.34
CA THR A 239 16.35 -15.99 17.81
C THR A 239 17.73 -15.79 17.19
N SER A 240 18.55 -16.84 17.12
CA SER A 240 19.90 -16.72 16.57
C SER A 240 19.93 -16.30 15.10
N LEU A 241 18.92 -16.68 14.30
CA LEU A 241 18.86 -16.29 12.90
C LEU A 241 18.57 -14.80 12.77
N ARG A 242 17.67 -14.28 13.60
CA ARG A 242 17.34 -12.84 13.64
C ARG A 242 18.53 -12.02 14.10
N GLU A 243 19.22 -12.48 15.14
CA GLU A 243 20.45 -11.84 15.64
C GLU A 243 21.51 -11.80 14.54
N GLN A 244 21.78 -12.91 13.86
CA GLN A 244 22.71 -12.96 12.72
C GLN A 244 22.32 -11.99 11.60
N MET A 245 21.03 -11.92 11.25
CA MET A 245 20.54 -10.98 10.24
C MET A 245 20.74 -9.51 10.65
N ILE A 246 20.52 -9.18 11.93
CA ILE A 246 20.70 -7.83 12.47
C ILE A 246 22.19 -7.48 12.51
N ASP A 247 23.02 -8.37 13.03
CA ASP A 247 24.47 -8.15 13.14
C ASP A 247 25.09 -7.91 11.76
N GLN A 248 24.75 -8.75 10.77
CA GLN A 248 25.21 -8.56 9.40
C GLN A 248 24.73 -7.22 8.82
N ALA A 249 23.45 -6.86 9.03
CA ALA A 249 22.90 -5.61 8.52
C ALA A 249 23.56 -4.37 9.15
N LEU A 250 23.86 -4.41 10.46
CA LEU A 250 24.57 -3.35 11.17
C LEU A 250 26.00 -3.22 10.69
N GLU A 251 26.72 -4.35 10.55
CA GLU A 251 28.10 -4.35 10.06
C GLU A 251 28.20 -3.70 8.67
N GLU A 252 27.34 -4.12 7.74
CA GLU A 252 27.29 -3.55 6.39
C GLU A 252 26.84 -2.08 6.37
N HIS A 253 25.92 -1.70 7.26
CA HIS A 253 25.51 -0.30 7.40
C HIS A 253 26.65 0.59 7.85
N PHE A 254 27.41 0.21 8.88
CA PHE A 254 28.55 1.00 9.37
C PHE A 254 29.68 1.09 8.33
N LYS A 255 29.93 0.03 7.55
CA LYS A 255 30.86 0.08 6.40
C LYS A 255 30.41 1.12 5.38
N LEU A 256 29.13 1.12 5.01
CA LEU A 256 28.55 2.09 4.08
C LEU A 256 28.56 3.52 4.65
N GLU A 257 28.24 3.69 5.93
CA GLU A 257 28.21 4.98 6.60
C GLU A 257 29.57 5.65 6.60
N ARG A 258 30.63 4.93 7.00
CA ARG A 258 32.00 5.44 6.95
C ARG A 258 32.39 5.89 5.54
N LYS A 259 32.00 5.13 4.51
CA LYS A 259 32.27 5.46 3.10
C LYS A 259 31.46 6.67 2.61
N LEU A 260 30.21 6.82 3.02
CA LEU A 260 29.30 7.85 2.50
C LEU A 260 29.43 9.19 3.25
N LEU A 261 29.76 9.16 4.54
CA LEU A 261 29.97 10.36 5.37
C LEU A 261 31.39 10.95 5.25
N SER A 262 32.35 10.19 4.72
CA SER A 262 33.70 10.69 4.40
C SER A 262 33.79 11.42 3.05
N ARG A 263 32.71 11.39 2.25
CA ARG A 263 32.60 12.20 1.03
C ARG A 263 32.54 13.68 1.37
N VAL A 264 32.99 14.52 0.43
CA VAL A 264 32.81 15.99 0.51
C VAL A 264 31.32 16.31 0.59
N ASP A 265 30.54 15.74 -0.34
CA ASP A 265 29.08 15.74 -0.29
C ASP A 265 28.61 14.55 0.57
N LYS A 266 28.43 14.80 1.86
CA LYS A 266 28.02 13.79 2.83
C LYS A 266 26.64 13.26 2.49
N ILE A 267 26.52 11.94 2.41
CA ILE A 267 25.24 11.25 2.20
C ILE A 267 24.94 10.42 3.45
N LYS A 268 23.81 10.68 4.11
CA LYS A 268 23.36 9.89 5.27
C LYS A 268 22.69 8.59 4.78
N PRO A 269 23.28 7.40 5.00
CA PRO A 269 22.57 6.15 4.73
C PRO A 269 21.46 5.92 5.76
N LEU A 270 20.49 5.08 5.41
CA LEU A 270 19.43 4.64 6.30
C LEU A 270 19.38 3.11 6.29
N LEU A 271 19.11 2.53 7.46
CA LEU A 271 18.83 1.10 7.62
C LEU A 271 17.37 0.95 8.06
N LEU A 272 16.64 0.03 7.43
CA LEU A 272 15.23 -0.24 7.72
C LEU A 272 15.08 -1.73 8.05
N PHE A 273 14.63 -2.03 9.26
CA PHE A 273 14.24 -3.37 9.66
C PHE A 273 12.72 -3.54 9.59
N PHE A 274 12.28 -4.68 9.07
CA PHE A 274 10.88 -5.12 9.13
C PHE A 274 10.76 -6.15 10.26
N ILE A 275 9.94 -5.84 11.26
CA ILE A 275 9.68 -6.72 12.40
C ILE A 275 8.24 -7.22 12.34
N ASP A 276 8.03 -8.49 12.69
CA ASP A 276 6.71 -9.14 12.60
C ASP A 276 5.78 -8.79 13.77
N ASP A 277 6.32 -8.37 14.93
CA ASP A 277 5.52 -8.11 16.13
C ASP A 277 5.28 -6.61 16.38
N ILE A 278 4.01 -6.22 16.39
CA ILE A 278 3.54 -4.86 16.67
C ILE A 278 3.34 -4.64 18.18
N ALA A 279 3.02 -5.69 18.94
CA ALA A 279 2.68 -5.59 20.36
C ALA A 279 3.91 -5.20 21.19
N GLY A 280 5.07 -5.82 20.93
CA GLY A 280 6.33 -5.47 21.58
C GLY A 280 6.79 -4.02 21.36
N TYR A 281 6.33 -3.34 20.31
CA TYR A 281 6.70 -1.95 20.02
C TYR A 281 5.88 -0.91 20.80
N ARG A 282 4.65 -1.25 21.22
CA ARG A 282 3.74 -0.28 21.88
C ARG A 282 3.86 -0.28 23.40
N GLU A 283 4.22 -1.41 24.00
CA GLU A 283 4.35 -1.51 25.46
C GLU A 283 5.75 -1.09 25.98
N GLY A 284 6.75 -1.02 25.09
CA GLY A 284 8.12 -0.61 25.42
C GLY A 284 8.40 0.90 25.31
N GLY A 285 7.38 1.73 25.08
CA GLY A 285 7.51 3.18 25.04
C GLY A 285 7.46 3.78 26.45
N VAL A 286 8.60 3.81 27.14
CA VAL A 286 8.86 4.79 28.21
C VAL A 286 9.23 6.12 27.57
#